data_AF-N4VHV8-F1
#
_entry.id   AF-N4VHV8-F1
#
_cell.length_a   1.000
_cell.length_b   1.000
_cell.length_c   1.000
_cell.angle_alpha   90.00
_cell.angle_beta   90.00
_cell.angle_gamma   90.00
#
_symmetry.space_group_name_H-M   'P 1'
#
loop_
_entity.id
_entity.type
_entity.pdbx_description
1 polymer ?
#
loop_
_entity_poly.entity_id
_entity_poly.type
_entity_poly.pdbx_seq_one_letter_code
_entity_poly.pdbx_strand_id
1 'polypeptide(L)'
;MSSNEIPSGEVKDNEYVSRKAGEPIGVQSDDAKVEDPIDAATADSDEQLARDDKDAIDESNIIDERTRSAKPEGTYREPGDTEGLERERLE
;
A
#
# COMPACT_ATOMS: atom_id res chain seq x y z
N MET A 1 11.23 -16.92 -50.74
CA MET A 1 11.22 -16.74 -49.27
C MET A 1 10.51 -15.42 -49.00
N SER A 2 9.22 -15.46 -48.66
CA SER A 2 8.46 -14.25 -48.30
C SER A 2 8.72 -13.99 -46.83
N SER A 3 9.47 -12.94 -46.52
CA SER A 3 9.74 -12.53 -45.14
C SER A 3 8.42 -12.11 -44.49
N ASN A 4 7.90 -12.97 -43.63
CA ASN A 4 6.73 -12.68 -42.81
C ASN A 4 7.21 -11.89 -41.58
N GLU A 5 7.40 -10.59 -41.77
CA GLU A 5 7.85 -9.67 -40.72
C GLU A 5 6.71 -9.50 -39.72
N ILE A 6 6.90 -10.07 -38.52
CA ILE A 6 5.92 -10.00 -37.43
C ILE A 6 5.89 -8.53 -36.98
N PRO A 7 4.71 -7.88 -36.88
CA PRO A 7 4.62 -6.53 -36.33
C PRO A 7 5.26 -6.51 -34.95
N SER A 8 6.17 -5.57 -34.69
CA SER A 8 6.95 -5.50 -33.44
C SER A 8 6.10 -5.31 -32.17
N GLY A 9 4.80 -5.01 -32.32
CA GLY A 9 3.90 -4.73 -31.20
C GLY A 9 4.14 -3.38 -30.53
N GLU A 10 5.12 -2.61 -30.98
CA GLU A 10 5.38 -1.25 -30.51
C GLU A 10 4.38 -0.29 -31.15
N VAL A 11 3.20 -0.18 -30.54
CA VAL A 11 2.18 0.81 -30.92
C VAL A 11 2.40 2.04 -30.05
N LYS A 12 3.06 3.05 -30.61
CA LYS A 12 3.17 4.38 -29.99
C LYS A 12 2.17 5.30 -30.66
N ASP A 13 1.28 5.90 -29.88
CA ASP A 13 0.31 6.86 -30.38
C ASP A 13 0.27 8.08 -29.45
N ASN A 14 0.34 9.28 -30.02
CA ASN A 14 0.23 10.52 -29.25
C ASN A 14 -0.95 11.37 -29.72
N GLU A 15 -1.83 10.87 -30.60
CA GLU A 15 -2.98 11.63 -31.12
C GLU A 15 -3.90 12.08 -29.98
N TYR A 16 -3.98 11.30 -28.89
CA TYR A 16 -4.80 11.60 -27.71
C TYR A 16 -4.30 12.80 -26.88
N VAL A 17 -3.06 13.29 -27.06
CA VAL A 17 -2.54 14.45 -26.29
C VAL A 17 -3.04 15.79 -26.83
N SER A 18 -3.72 15.80 -27.98
CA SER A 18 -4.24 17.01 -28.61
C SER A 18 -5.64 16.82 -29.16
N ARG A 19 -6.45 17.89 -29.17
CA ARG A 19 -7.73 17.90 -29.89
C ARG A 19 -7.48 18.19 -31.38
N LYS A 20 -8.39 17.77 -32.26
CA LYS A 20 -8.35 18.07 -33.72
C LYS A 20 -8.22 19.56 -34.08
N ALA A 21 -8.44 20.47 -33.13
CA ALA A 21 -8.28 21.91 -33.26
C ALA A 21 -6.97 22.48 -32.64
N GLY A 22 -6.02 21.62 -32.29
CA GLY A 22 -4.66 22.00 -31.87
C GLY A 22 -4.48 22.36 -30.39
N GLU A 23 -5.52 22.23 -29.56
CA GLU A 23 -5.41 22.50 -28.13
C GLU A 23 -4.84 21.28 -27.39
N PRO A 24 -3.74 21.43 -26.62
CA PRO A 24 -3.13 20.33 -25.86
C PRO A 24 -4.02 19.92 -24.69
N ILE A 25 -4.12 18.62 -24.48
CA ILE A 25 -4.80 17.99 -23.35
C ILE A 25 -3.74 17.71 -22.29
N GLY A 26 -4.03 17.96 -21.00
CA GLY A 26 -3.08 17.83 -19.89
C GLY A 26 -2.70 16.39 -19.51
N VAL A 27 -2.60 15.50 -20.49
CA VAL A 27 -2.16 14.10 -20.33
C VAL A 27 -0.75 13.94 -20.90
N GLN A 28 0.00 12.99 -20.36
CA GLN A 28 1.35 12.69 -20.83
C GLN A 28 1.29 11.84 -22.11
N SER A 29 2.18 12.12 -23.07
CA SER A 29 2.38 11.31 -24.28
C SER A 29 3.09 9.99 -23.96
N ASP A 30 2.93 8.98 -24.82
CA ASP A 30 3.64 7.69 -24.70
C ASP A 30 5.16 7.89 -24.76
N ASP A 31 5.61 8.86 -25.55
CA ASP A 31 7.03 9.21 -25.70
C ASP A 31 7.52 10.22 -24.64
N ALA A 32 6.65 10.66 -23.72
CA ALA A 32 7.10 11.56 -22.67
C ALA A 32 8.06 10.81 -21.75
N LYS A 33 9.29 11.33 -21.62
CA LYS A 33 10.21 10.84 -20.61
C LYS A 33 9.63 11.13 -19.23
N VAL A 34 9.34 10.08 -18.49
CA VAL A 34 8.98 10.18 -17.07
C VAL A 34 10.27 10.20 -16.27
N GLU A 35 10.44 11.20 -15.43
CA GLU A 35 11.57 11.23 -14.51
C GLU A 35 11.33 10.18 -13.42
N ASP A 36 12.29 9.29 -13.27
CA ASP A 36 12.30 8.32 -12.19
C ASP A 36 12.83 9.03 -10.93
N PRO A 37 12.03 9.15 -9.85
CA PRO A 37 12.50 9.74 -8.60
C PRO A 37 13.58 8.88 -7.92
N ILE A 38 13.78 7.64 -8.37
CA ILE A 38 14.73 6.69 -7.79
C ILE A 38 16.05 6.78 -8.55
N ASP A 39 17.12 7.13 -7.83
CA ASP A 39 18.48 7.04 -8.36
C ASP A 39 18.97 5.60 -8.30
N ALA A 40 19.03 4.93 -9.45
CA ALA A 40 19.45 3.54 -9.58
C ALA A 40 20.86 3.25 -9.02
N ALA A 41 21.73 4.25 -8.91
CA ALA A 41 23.07 4.07 -8.34
C ALA A 41 23.06 3.96 -6.80
N THR A 42 22.05 4.52 -6.14
CA THR A 42 21.97 4.60 -4.68
C THR A 42 20.76 3.87 -4.10
N ALA A 43 19.78 3.52 -4.92
CA ALA A 43 18.55 2.86 -4.51
C ALA A 43 18.77 1.51 -3.82
N ASP A 44 19.74 0.71 -4.29
CA ASP A 44 20.07 -0.61 -3.74
C ASP A 44 21.27 -0.54 -2.78
N SER A 45 21.36 0.53 -1.98
CA SER A 45 22.43 0.71 -1.01
C SER A 45 21.96 0.41 0.41
N ASP A 46 22.87 -0.13 1.23
CA ASP A 46 22.63 -0.36 2.67
C ASP A 46 22.23 0.93 3.41
N GLU A 47 22.66 2.10 2.91
CA GLU A 47 22.31 3.40 3.47
C GLU A 47 20.82 3.73 3.27
N GLN A 48 20.24 3.40 2.11
CA GLN A 48 18.80 3.57 1.87
C GLN A 48 17.99 2.64 2.78
N LEU A 49 18.37 1.35 2.87
CA LEU A 49 17.68 0.40 3.76
C LEU A 49 17.66 0.89 5.22
N ALA A 50 18.79 1.39 5.72
CA ALA A 50 18.88 1.88 7.09
C ALA A 50 18.10 3.19 7.36
N ARG A 51 17.76 3.95 6.31
CA ARG A 51 16.88 5.12 6.39
C ARG A 51 15.42 4.66 6.36
N ASP A 52 15.08 3.80 5.41
CA ASP A 52 13.74 3.22 5.28
C ASP A 52 13.30 2.55 6.58
N ASP A 53 14.19 1.78 7.23
CA ASP A 53 13.90 1.14 8.52
C ASP A 53 13.61 2.15 9.64
N LYS A 54 14.26 3.33 9.63
CA LYS A 54 13.98 4.39 10.61
C LYS A 54 12.68 5.12 10.32
N ASP A 55 12.42 5.42 9.05
CA ASP A 55 11.22 6.16 8.65
C ASP A 55 9.95 5.28 8.76
N ALA A 56 10.08 3.97 8.54
CA ALA A 56 8.97 3.03 8.66
C ALA A 56 8.56 2.75 10.12
N ILE A 57 9.49 2.87 11.06
CA ILE A 57 9.27 2.58 12.49
C ILE A 57 9.40 3.87 13.30
N ASP A 58 8.38 4.73 13.22
CA ASP A 58 8.25 5.86 14.14
C ASP A 58 7.58 5.40 15.45
N GLU A 59 8.41 5.04 16.43
CA GLU A 59 7.97 4.65 17.76
C GLU A 59 7.20 5.75 18.50
N SER A 60 7.32 7.02 18.10
CA SER A 60 6.59 8.12 18.74
C SER A 60 5.08 8.09 18.50
N ASN A 61 4.63 7.38 17.45
CA ASN A 61 3.22 7.12 17.17
C ASN A 61 2.68 5.87 17.89
N ILE A 62 3.53 5.13 18.60
CA ILE A 62 3.11 3.96 19.37
C ILE A 62 2.56 4.43 20.71
N ILE A 63 1.33 4.02 21.01
CA ILE A 63 0.69 4.29 22.29
C ILE A 63 1.06 3.15 23.25
N ASP A 64 1.82 3.46 24.31
CA ASP A 64 2.24 2.49 25.36
C ASP A 64 1.09 2.01 26.25
N GLU A 65 -0.07 2.68 26.16
CA GLU A 65 -1.25 2.40 26.95
C GLU A 65 -2.37 1.69 26.16
N ARG A 66 -3.27 1.03 26.89
CA ARG A 66 -4.45 0.40 26.27
C ARG A 66 -5.38 1.51 25.76
N THR A 67 -5.71 1.46 24.46
CA THR A 67 -6.69 2.35 23.81
C THR A 67 -8.11 2.30 24.40
N ARG A 68 -8.38 1.34 25.30
CA ARG A 68 -9.61 1.26 26.07
C ARG A 68 -9.27 1.17 27.55
N SER A 69 -9.72 2.16 28.33
CA SER A 69 -9.45 2.35 29.76
C SER A 69 -10.06 1.26 30.68
N ALA A 70 -10.66 0.21 30.13
CA ALA A 70 -11.17 -0.91 30.90
C ALA A 70 -10.00 -1.86 31.29
N LYS A 71 -9.35 -1.58 32.42
CA LYS A 71 -9.71 -2.33 33.63
C LYS A 71 -10.35 -3.72 33.48
N PRO A 72 -9.74 -4.84 33.06
CA PRO A 72 -10.36 -6.13 33.37
C PRO A 72 -10.51 -6.18 34.91
N GLU A 73 -11.72 -6.31 35.42
CA GLU A 73 -11.94 -6.55 36.85
C GLU A 73 -11.46 -7.97 37.17
N GLY A 74 -10.16 -8.10 37.45
CA GLY A 74 -9.53 -9.36 37.83
C GLY A 74 -8.46 -9.88 36.86
N THR A 75 -7.81 -10.97 37.26
CA THR A 75 -6.95 -11.79 36.40
C THR A 75 -7.81 -12.64 35.47
N TYR A 76 -7.34 -12.91 34.26
CA TYR A 76 -7.95 -13.92 33.38
C TYR A 76 -8.12 -15.24 34.14
N ARG A 77 -9.38 -15.65 34.35
CA ARG A 77 -9.76 -16.91 34.98
C ARG A 77 -10.67 -17.66 34.02
N GLU A 78 -10.52 -18.98 33.98
CA GLU A 78 -11.42 -19.84 33.23
C GLU A 78 -12.87 -19.70 33.74
N PRO A 79 -13.88 -19.61 32.85
CA PRO A 79 -15.27 -19.56 33.25
C PRO A 79 -15.63 -20.77 34.10
N GLY A 80 -16.30 -20.57 35.22
CA GLY A 80 -16.77 -21.69 36.04
C GLY A 80 -17.92 -22.44 35.35
N ASP A 81 -18.16 -23.71 35.71
CA ASP A 81 -19.23 -24.57 35.17
C ASP A 81 -20.65 -23.97 35.22
N THR A 82 -20.83 -22.88 35.97
CA THR A 82 -22.11 -22.19 36.20
C THR A 82 -22.11 -20.74 35.74
N GLU A 83 -21.02 -20.26 35.14
CA GLU A 83 -20.89 -18.89 34.63
C GLU A 83 -21.52 -18.80 33.24
N GLY A 84 -22.52 -17.91 33.08
CA GLY A 84 -23.26 -17.76 31.82
C GLY A 84 -24.45 -18.71 31.63
N LEU A 85 -24.75 -19.58 32.60
CA LEU A 85 -25.95 -20.40 32.60
C LEU A 85 -27.08 -19.71 33.38
N GLU A 86 -28.25 -19.53 32.75
CA GLU A 86 -29.44 -19.00 33.44
C GLU A 86 -29.87 -19.93 34.56
N ARG A 87 -29.79 -19.45 35.81
CA ARG A 87 -30.14 -20.23 37.00
C ARG A 87 -31.63 -20.19 37.32
N GLU A 88 -32.52 -20.42 36.36
CA GLU A 88 -33.93 -20.70 36.70
C GLU A 88 -34.74 -21.18 35.49
N ARG A 89 -34.89 -22.49 35.38
CA ARG A 89 -36.16 -23.10 34.99
C ARG A 89 -36.26 -24.51 35.57
N LEU A 90 -36.22 -24.58 36.90
CA LEU A 90 -36.72 -25.73 37.64
C LEU A 90 -38.12 -25.35 38.13
N GLU A 91 -39.12 -25.59 37.28
CA GLU A 91 -40.49 -25.88 37.73
C GLU A 91 -40.57 -27.35 38.13
#